data_AF-A0A365TBD7-F1
#
_entry.id   AF-A0A365TBD7-F1
#
_cell.length_a   1.000
_cell.length_b   1.000
_cell.length_c   1.000
_cell.angle_alpha   90.00
_cell.angle_beta   90.00
_cell.angle_gamma   90.00
#
_symmetry.space_group_name_H-M   'P 1'
#
loop_
_entity.id
_entity.type
_entity.pdbx_description
1 polymer ?
#
loop_
_entity_poly.entity_id
_entity_poly.type
_entity_poly.pdbx_seq_one_letter_code
_entity_poly.pdbx_strand_id
1 'polypeptide(L)'
;MGERELTRRDALAALATVGAAAGAGAGTALLDRAPWNAEEPPLGDADVETLVALAEVLYPSDVTGIPAFVQTYSAGRVENREAYRRGMSDALESLDDYATTWEDAEFAALSPGGRDDLLHDMAVHTADPDPEGTDAERIRHFLVDDLLYALYTSPTGGKLVGTENPPGHPGGLDSYQRGPES
;
A
#
# COMPACT_ATOMS: atom_id res chain seq x y z
N MET A 1 -9.70 -13.40 19.66
CA MET A 1 -9.02 -12.27 19.01
C MET A 1 -10.07 -11.61 18.11
N GLY A 2 -10.24 -10.30 18.15
CA GLY A 2 -11.27 -9.65 17.31
C GLY A 2 -10.81 -9.61 15.86
N GLU A 3 -11.64 -10.11 14.95
CA GLU A 3 -11.44 -9.97 13.51
C GLU A 3 -11.27 -8.48 13.16
N ARG A 4 -10.26 -8.15 12.35
CA ARG A 4 -10.00 -6.76 11.95
C ARG A 4 -10.30 -6.60 10.47
N GLU A 5 -11.41 -5.95 10.17
CA GLU A 5 -11.87 -5.75 8.80
C GLU A 5 -11.33 -4.43 8.24
N LEU A 6 -10.59 -4.50 7.12
CA LEU A 6 -10.22 -3.35 6.32
C LEU A 6 -11.39 -2.92 5.45
N THR A 7 -11.66 -1.62 5.45
CA THR A 7 -12.77 -1.04 4.70
C THR A 7 -12.28 -0.06 3.63
N ARG A 8 -13.16 0.35 2.71
CA ARG A 8 -12.84 1.46 1.79
C ARG A 8 -12.53 2.76 2.53
N ARG A 9 -13.15 2.99 3.70
CA ARG A 9 -12.85 4.15 4.54
C ARG A 9 -11.42 4.10 5.07
N ASP A 10 -10.93 2.91 5.40
CA ASP A 10 -9.55 2.68 5.80
C ASP A 10 -8.58 3.04 4.66
N ALA A 11 -8.88 2.63 3.42
CA ALA A 11 -8.08 2.99 2.25
C ALA A 11 -8.05 4.51 2.02
N LEU A 12 -9.19 5.19 2.12
CA LEU A 12 -9.25 6.65 1.98
C LEU A 12 -8.49 7.39 3.09
N ALA A 13 -8.54 6.86 4.32
CA ALA A 13 -7.79 7.42 5.44
C ALA A 13 -6.27 7.25 5.24
N ALA A 14 -5.82 6.09 4.78
CA ALA A 14 -4.43 5.85 4.41
C ALA A 14 -3.97 6.76 3.26
N LEU A 15 -4.80 7.00 2.25
CA LEU A 15 -4.46 7.92 1.16
C LEU A 15 -4.30 9.38 1.64
N ALA A 16 -5.13 9.80 2.60
CA ALA A 16 -5.06 11.15 3.16
C ALA A 16 -3.71 11.43 3.88
N THR A 17 -3.08 10.42 4.48
CA THR A 17 -1.76 10.59 5.12
C THR A 17 -0.65 10.83 4.11
N VAL A 18 -0.76 10.25 2.91
CA VAL A 18 0.22 10.49 1.83
C VAL A 18 0.17 11.95 1.34
N GLY A 19 -1.02 12.55 1.30
CA GLY A 19 -1.19 13.96 0.93
C GLY A 19 -0.58 14.95 1.95
N ALA A 20 -0.61 14.60 3.24
CA ALA A 20 -0.06 15.46 4.29
C ALA A 20 1.48 15.54 4.28
N ALA A 21 2.17 14.47 3.88
CA ALA A 21 3.64 14.43 3.80
C ALA A 21 4.20 15.32 2.68
N ALA A 22 3.45 15.57 1.61
CA ALA A 22 3.81 16.52 0.55
C ALA A 22 3.61 18.00 0.97
N GLY A 23 3.06 18.26 2.16
CA GLY A 23 2.44 19.52 2.55
C GLY A 23 3.15 20.36 3.62
N ALA A 24 4.49 20.46 3.61
CA ALA A 24 5.21 21.45 4.41
C ALA A 24 5.89 22.58 3.59
N GLY A 25 5.72 22.63 2.26
CA GLY A 25 6.39 23.66 1.45
C GLY A 25 5.73 24.08 0.12
N ALA A 26 4.68 23.42 -0.35
CA ALA A 26 4.10 23.69 -1.67
C ALA A 26 2.58 23.88 -1.63
N GLY A 27 2.07 24.61 -0.63
CA GLY A 27 0.64 24.72 -0.36
C GLY A 27 -0.20 25.58 -1.32
N THR A 28 0.36 26.25 -2.33
CA THR A 28 -0.45 27.16 -3.20
C THR A 28 -0.03 27.25 -4.67
N ALA A 29 1.01 26.55 -5.12
CA ALA A 29 1.59 26.79 -6.47
C ALA A 29 1.44 25.65 -7.49
N LEU A 30 0.82 24.52 -7.14
CA LEU A 30 0.73 23.34 -8.02
C LEU A 30 -0.64 23.15 -8.70
N LEU A 31 -1.63 24.01 -8.45
CA LEU A 31 -2.93 23.93 -9.13
C LEU A 31 -2.92 24.55 -10.54
N ASP A 32 -1.84 25.23 -10.94
CA ASP A 32 -1.70 25.78 -12.28
C ASP A 32 -0.45 25.21 -12.96
N ARG A 33 -0.72 24.38 -13.98
CA ARG A 33 0.17 23.98 -15.10
C ARG A 33 0.79 22.58 -15.02
N ALA A 34 0.05 21.59 -15.51
CA ALA A 34 0.64 20.54 -16.34
C ALA A 34 -0.28 20.25 -17.55
N PRO A 35 0.23 20.33 -18.79
CA PRO A 35 -0.52 20.01 -20.00
C PRO A 35 -0.74 18.49 -20.10
N TRP A 36 -1.89 18.13 -20.65
CA TRP A 36 -2.35 16.78 -20.93
C TRP A 36 -1.32 16.02 -21.77
N ASN A 37 -0.68 15.02 -21.17
CA ASN A 37 0.13 14.01 -21.86
C ASN A 37 -0.50 12.65 -21.57
N ALA A 38 -0.50 11.78 -22.59
CA ALA A 38 -1.30 10.57 -22.70
C ALA A 38 -1.52 9.83 -21.37
N GLU A 39 -2.79 9.64 -21.02
CA GLU A 39 -3.23 8.77 -19.93
C GLU A 39 -2.70 7.37 -20.21
N GLU A 40 -1.51 7.04 -19.69
CA GLU A 40 -1.14 5.65 -19.48
C GLU A 40 -2.26 5.02 -18.64
N PRO A 41 -2.71 3.80 -19.00
CA PRO A 41 -3.84 3.18 -18.34
C PRO A 41 -3.57 3.04 -16.83
N PRO A 42 -4.64 3.03 -16.01
CA PRO A 42 -4.52 2.65 -14.61
C PRO A 42 -3.88 1.26 -14.48
N LEU A 43 -3.46 0.90 -13.27
CA LEU A 43 -3.05 -0.47 -12.97
C LEU A 43 -4.09 -1.45 -13.53
N GLY A 44 -3.61 -2.50 -14.20
CA GLY A 44 -4.47 -3.52 -14.79
C GLY A 44 -5.15 -4.38 -13.72
N ASP A 45 -6.16 -5.16 -14.11
CA ASP A 45 -6.82 -6.08 -13.18
C ASP A 45 -5.83 -7.12 -12.62
N ALA A 46 -4.91 -7.62 -13.45
CA ALA A 46 -3.83 -8.53 -13.04
C ALA A 46 -2.87 -7.88 -12.03
N ASP A 47 -2.46 -6.62 -12.26
CA ASP A 47 -1.64 -5.86 -11.31
C ASP A 47 -2.30 -5.79 -9.93
N VAL A 48 -3.61 -5.50 -9.91
CA VAL A 48 -4.38 -5.43 -8.67
C VAL A 48 -4.51 -6.80 -8.02
N GLU A 49 -4.70 -7.86 -8.79
CA GLU A 49 -4.75 -9.24 -8.29
C GLU A 49 -3.44 -9.65 -7.62
N THR A 50 -2.30 -9.35 -8.25
CA THR A 50 -0.96 -9.59 -7.70
C THR A 50 -0.73 -8.76 -6.42
N LEU A 51 -1.16 -7.50 -6.37
CA LEU A 51 -1.09 -6.69 -5.15
C LEU A 51 -1.96 -7.26 -4.02
N VAL A 52 -3.14 -7.79 -4.33
CA VAL A 52 -4.00 -8.47 -3.33
C VAL A 52 -3.33 -9.73 -2.82
N ALA A 53 -2.80 -10.56 -3.72
CA ALA A 53 -2.08 -11.79 -3.38
C ALA A 53 -0.86 -11.50 -2.49
N LEU A 54 -0.14 -10.42 -2.76
CA LEU A 54 0.99 -9.95 -1.96
C LEU A 54 0.52 -9.45 -0.58
N ALA A 55 -0.55 -8.67 -0.53
CA ALA A 55 -1.11 -8.18 0.74
C ALA A 55 -1.57 -9.33 1.65
N GLU A 56 -2.12 -10.42 1.09
CA GLU A 56 -2.50 -11.62 1.86
C GLU A 56 -1.30 -12.32 2.54
N VAL A 57 -0.09 -12.19 1.99
CA VAL A 57 1.14 -12.70 2.59
C VAL A 57 1.67 -11.74 3.65
N LEU A 58 1.66 -10.43 3.35
CA LEU A 58 2.24 -9.40 4.22
C LEU A 58 1.37 -9.08 5.44
N TYR A 59 0.05 -9.15 5.30
CA TYR A 59 -0.87 -8.73 6.35
C TYR A 59 -1.09 -9.84 7.38
N PRO A 60 -1.26 -9.50 8.67
CA PRO A 60 -1.58 -10.50 9.68
C PRO A 60 -2.84 -11.29 9.32
N SER A 61 -2.86 -12.60 9.60
CA SER A 61 -3.96 -13.52 9.25
C SER A 61 -5.34 -13.13 9.79
N ASP A 62 -5.39 -12.33 10.84
CA ASP A 62 -6.65 -11.84 11.45
C ASP A 62 -7.26 -10.65 10.70
N VAL A 63 -6.58 -10.15 9.67
CA VAL A 63 -7.01 -9.03 8.81
C VAL A 63 -7.89 -9.55 7.68
N THR A 64 -9.06 -8.95 7.50
CA THR A 64 -10.02 -9.28 6.44
C THR A 64 -10.32 -8.05 5.59
N GLY A 65 -11.05 -8.21 4.48
CA GLY A 65 -11.40 -7.07 3.59
C GLY A 65 -10.25 -6.59 2.69
N ILE A 66 -9.16 -7.36 2.60
CA ILE A 66 -7.95 -7.02 1.83
C ILE A 66 -8.24 -6.63 0.37
N PRO A 67 -9.05 -7.37 -0.41
CA PRO A 67 -9.23 -7.06 -1.83
C PRO A 67 -9.82 -5.67 -2.10
N ALA A 68 -10.88 -5.33 -1.37
CA ALA A 68 -11.56 -4.04 -1.52
C ALA A 68 -10.67 -2.88 -1.05
N PHE A 69 -9.87 -3.11 0.00
CA PHE A 69 -8.93 -2.13 0.53
C PHE A 69 -7.81 -1.86 -0.48
N VAL A 70 -7.11 -2.91 -0.94
CA VAL A 70 -5.98 -2.80 -1.88
C VAL A 70 -6.42 -2.15 -3.18
N GLN A 71 -7.55 -2.59 -3.76
CA GLN A 71 -8.08 -1.99 -5.00
C GLN A 71 -8.37 -0.49 -4.83
N THR A 72 -8.96 -0.07 -3.71
CA THR A 72 -9.28 1.34 -3.47
C THR A 72 -8.02 2.15 -3.24
N TYR A 73 -7.08 1.61 -2.45
CA TYR A 73 -5.84 2.27 -2.11
C TYR A 73 -4.93 2.41 -3.34
N SER A 74 -4.65 1.33 -4.07
CA SER A 74 -3.73 1.35 -5.21
C SER A 74 -4.20 2.30 -6.31
N ALA A 75 -5.51 2.31 -6.62
CA ALA A 75 -6.09 3.24 -7.58
C ALA A 75 -5.85 4.71 -7.18
N GLY A 76 -6.11 5.09 -5.94
CA GLY A 76 -5.85 6.45 -5.45
C GLY A 76 -4.36 6.76 -5.25
N ARG A 77 -3.54 5.74 -5.00
CA ARG A 77 -2.11 5.88 -4.71
C ARG A 77 -1.29 6.27 -5.93
N VAL A 78 -1.72 5.81 -7.11
CA VAL A 78 -1.08 6.10 -8.40
C VAL A 78 -1.75 7.26 -9.15
N GLU A 79 -2.94 7.68 -8.71
CA GLU A 79 -3.68 8.79 -9.30
C GLU A 79 -2.81 10.07 -9.31
N ASN A 80 -2.64 10.67 -10.50
CA ASN A 80 -1.78 11.84 -10.73
C ASN A 80 -0.29 11.64 -10.33
N ARG A 81 0.20 10.39 -10.24
CA ARG A 81 1.59 10.06 -9.89
C ARG A 81 2.21 9.10 -10.90
N GLU A 82 2.34 9.57 -12.14
CA GLU A 82 2.78 8.77 -13.29
C GLU A 82 4.12 8.04 -13.09
N ALA A 83 5.14 8.72 -12.55
CA ALA A 83 6.44 8.09 -12.28
C ALA A 83 6.33 6.98 -11.23
N TYR A 84 5.48 7.18 -10.21
CA TYR A 84 5.26 6.16 -9.19
C TYR A 84 4.46 4.98 -9.74
N ARG A 85 3.45 5.24 -10.57
CA ARG A 85 2.66 4.20 -11.25
C ARG A 85 3.56 3.30 -12.09
N ARG A 86 4.43 3.89 -12.92
CA ARG A 86 5.38 3.13 -13.75
C ARG A 86 6.31 2.28 -12.90
N GLY A 87 6.92 2.87 -11.86
CA GLY A 87 7.80 2.12 -10.96
C GLY A 87 7.10 0.93 -10.27
N MET A 88 5.82 1.09 -9.92
CA MET A 88 4.98 0.00 -9.38
C MET A 88 4.66 -1.07 -10.43
N SER A 89 4.24 -0.69 -11.64
CA SER A 89 3.97 -1.64 -12.73
C SER A 89 5.23 -2.43 -13.10
N ASP A 90 6.37 -1.77 -13.28
CA ASP A 90 7.65 -2.41 -13.59
C ASP A 90 8.07 -3.39 -12.47
N ALA A 91 7.70 -3.12 -11.22
CA ALA A 91 8.01 -4.01 -10.09
C ALA A 91 7.07 -5.22 -10.03
N LEU A 92 5.79 -5.03 -10.38
CA LEU A 92 4.83 -6.12 -10.52
C LEU A 92 5.21 -7.06 -11.65
N GLU A 93 5.62 -6.53 -12.80
CA GLU A 93 6.14 -7.32 -13.93
C GLU A 93 7.36 -8.14 -13.49
N SER A 94 8.32 -7.53 -12.77
CA SER A 94 9.51 -8.23 -12.27
C SER A 94 9.16 -9.39 -11.32
N LEU A 95 8.14 -9.21 -10.48
CA LEU A 95 7.67 -10.24 -9.55
C LEU A 95 7.00 -11.41 -10.29
N ASP A 96 6.11 -11.11 -11.23
CA ASP A 96 5.41 -12.12 -12.03
C ASP A 96 6.34 -12.86 -13.00
N ASP A 97 7.32 -12.17 -13.58
CA ASP A 97 8.37 -12.79 -14.40
C ASP A 97 9.19 -13.79 -13.59
N TYR A 98 9.55 -13.43 -12.35
CA TYR A 98 10.26 -14.34 -11.46
C TYR A 98 9.41 -15.56 -11.10
N ALA A 99 8.13 -15.35 -10.72
CA ALA A 99 7.19 -16.43 -10.45
C ALA A 99 6.99 -17.37 -11.64
N THR A 100 6.78 -16.81 -12.82
CA THR A 100 6.61 -17.62 -14.04
C THR A 100 7.88 -18.38 -14.39
N THR A 101 9.06 -17.79 -14.16
CA THR A 101 10.35 -18.41 -14.47
C THR A 101 10.68 -19.58 -13.55
N TRP A 102 10.33 -19.48 -12.26
CA TRP A 102 10.74 -20.46 -11.25
C TRP A 102 9.64 -21.44 -10.84
N GLU A 103 8.38 -20.99 -10.87
CA GLU A 103 7.22 -21.74 -10.39
C GLU A 103 6.23 -22.12 -11.51
N ASP A 104 6.53 -21.77 -12.78
CA ASP A 104 5.67 -22.00 -13.96
C ASP A 104 4.23 -21.45 -13.78
N ALA A 105 4.07 -20.40 -12.96
CA ALA A 105 2.79 -19.77 -12.67
C ALA A 105 2.94 -18.28 -12.30
N GLU A 106 1.90 -17.49 -12.56
CA GLU A 106 1.79 -16.10 -12.10
C GLU A 106 1.81 -16.05 -10.57
N PHE A 107 2.34 -14.98 -9.98
CA PHE A 107 2.49 -14.86 -8.53
C PHE A 107 1.13 -15.00 -7.81
N ALA A 108 0.08 -14.39 -8.36
CA ALA A 108 -1.27 -14.47 -7.82
C ALA A 108 -1.84 -15.90 -7.81
N ALA A 109 -1.40 -16.77 -8.73
CA ALA A 109 -1.86 -18.16 -8.80
C ALA A 109 -1.15 -19.10 -7.82
N LEU A 110 -0.04 -18.66 -7.23
CA LEU A 110 0.70 -19.44 -6.23
C LEU A 110 -0.10 -19.59 -4.92
N SER A 111 0.16 -20.68 -4.20
CA SER A 111 -0.36 -20.84 -2.83
C SER A 111 0.25 -19.80 -1.90
N PRO A 112 -0.39 -19.44 -0.77
CA PRO A 112 0.16 -18.46 0.17
C PRO A 112 1.59 -18.78 0.64
N GLY A 113 1.90 -20.06 0.87
CA GLY A 113 3.26 -20.49 1.22
C GLY A 113 4.24 -20.32 0.07
N GLY A 114 3.85 -20.66 -1.16
CA GLY A 114 4.70 -20.46 -2.34
C GLY A 114 4.97 -18.99 -2.64
N ARG A 115 4.00 -18.10 -2.39
CA ARG A 115 4.20 -16.65 -2.49
C ARG A 115 5.23 -16.15 -1.46
N ASP A 116 5.15 -16.63 -0.21
CA ASP A 116 6.11 -16.27 0.85
C ASP A 116 7.52 -16.80 0.56
N ASP A 117 7.62 -18.08 0.15
CA ASP A 117 8.89 -18.71 -0.24
C ASP A 117 9.54 -17.97 -1.41
N LEU A 118 8.77 -17.57 -2.43
CA LEU A 118 9.30 -16.82 -3.57
C LEU A 118 9.85 -15.45 -3.15
N LEU A 119 9.15 -14.71 -2.28
CA LEU A 119 9.66 -13.44 -1.74
C LEU A 119 10.91 -13.63 -0.88
N HIS A 120 11.03 -14.78 -0.21
CA HIS A 120 12.22 -15.17 0.52
C HIS A 120 13.40 -15.41 -0.42
N ASP A 121 13.20 -16.18 -1.48
CA ASP A 121 14.23 -16.53 -2.46
C ASP A 121 14.72 -15.32 -3.26
N MET A 122 13.83 -14.36 -3.54
CA MET A 122 14.20 -13.06 -4.13
C MET A 122 14.90 -12.11 -3.14
N ALA A 123 15.02 -12.49 -1.87
CA ALA A 123 15.62 -11.67 -0.80
C ALA A 123 14.93 -10.30 -0.57
N VAL A 124 13.66 -10.15 -0.98
CA VAL A 124 12.87 -8.90 -0.88
C VAL A 124 12.77 -8.40 0.57
N HIS A 125 12.66 -9.33 1.52
CA HIS A 125 12.53 -9.03 2.95
C HIS A 125 13.81 -8.44 3.57
N THR A 126 14.99 -8.69 2.96
CA THR A 126 16.28 -8.15 3.38
C THR A 126 16.83 -7.03 2.51
N ALA A 127 16.22 -6.80 1.35
CA ALA A 127 16.63 -5.73 0.44
C ALA A 127 16.40 -4.35 1.07
N ASP A 128 17.29 -3.40 0.78
CA ASP A 128 17.10 -2.00 1.11
C ASP A 128 16.11 -1.39 0.09
N PRO A 129 15.05 -0.66 0.51
CA PRO A 129 14.10 -0.09 -0.44
C PRO A 129 14.75 1.00 -1.29
N ASP A 130 14.92 0.74 -2.59
CA ASP A 130 15.47 1.68 -3.56
C ASP A 130 14.64 1.67 -4.87
N PRO A 131 13.99 2.79 -5.25
CA PRO A 131 13.21 2.87 -6.49
C PRO A 131 14.05 2.75 -7.77
N GLU A 132 15.36 3.00 -7.70
CA GLU A 132 16.32 2.89 -8.81
C GLU A 132 17.25 1.67 -8.67
N GLY A 133 16.99 0.82 -7.68
CA GLY A 133 17.80 -0.35 -7.35
C GLY A 133 17.49 -1.59 -8.20
N THR A 134 17.96 -2.73 -7.70
CA THR A 134 17.67 -4.07 -8.21
C THR A 134 16.19 -4.43 -8.09
N ASP A 135 15.76 -5.48 -8.77
CA ASP A 135 14.35 -5.91 -8.75
C ASP A 135 13.84 -6.17 -7.33
N ALA A 136 14.66 -6.78 -6.46
CA ALA A 136 14.31 -7.01 -5.05
C ALA A 136 14.13 -5.69 -4.27
N GLU A 137 15.00 -4.71 -4.50
CA GLU A 137 14.94 -3.39 -3.85
C GLU A 137 13.73 -2.56 -4.35
N ARG A 138 13.42 -2.67 -5.66
CA ARG A 138 12.25 -2.04 -6.26
C ARG A 138 10.94 -2.68 -5.82
N ILE A 139 10.86 -4.01 -5.76
CA ILE A 139 9.71 -4.75 -5.21
C ILE A 139 9.52 -4.35 -3.75
N ARG A 140 10.62 -4.26 -2.98
CA ARG A 140 10.58 -3.81 -1.59
C ARG A 140 10.00 -2.39 -1.48
N HIS A 141 10.50 -1.45 -2.29
CA HIS A 141 10.09 -0.06 -2.28
C HIS A 141 8.64 0.17 -2.76
N PHE A 142 8.29 -0.34 -3.94
CA PHE A 142 7.04 -0.02 -4.60
C PHE A 142 5.88 -0.89 -4.15
N LEU A 143 6.13 -2.14 -3.75
CA LEU A 143 5.05 -3.10 -3.46
C LEU A 143 4.94 -3.38 -1.97
N VAL A 144 6.00 -3.90 -1.36
CA VAL A 144 5.97 -4.34 0.05
C VAL A 144 5.79 -3.15 0.99
N ASP A 145 6.67 -2.15 0.90
CA ASP A 145 6.62 -0.99 1.79
C ASP A 145 5.36 -0.14 1.56
N ASP A 146 4.87 -0.03 0.32
CA ASP A 146 3.64 0.73 0.02
C ASP A 146 2.39 0.05 0.59
N LEU A 147 2.30 -1.29 0.49
CA LEU A 147 1.20 -2.06 1.11
C LEU A 147 1.27 -2.02 2.64
N LEU A 148 2.46 -2.12 3.23
CA LEU A 148 2.64 -2.01 4.68
C LEU A 148 2.34 -0.58 5.16
N TYR A 149 2.77 0.43 4.41
CA TYR A 149 2.41 1.82 4.68
C TYR A 149 0.89 2.00 4.68
N ALA A 150 0.19 1.48 3.67
CA ALA A 150 -1.25 1.54 3.57
C ALA A 150 -1.93 0.93 4.80
N LEU A 151 -1.49 -0.26 5.21
CA LEU A 151 -2.01 -0.93 6.40
C LEU A 151 -1.79 -0.07 7.64
N TYR A 152 -0.56 0.33 7.93
CA TYR A 152 -0.22 1.01 9.19
C TYR A 152 -0.77 2.43 9.30
N THR A 153 -1.02 3.09 8.17
CA THR A 153 -1.66 4.42 8.16
C THR A 153 -3.18 4.36 8.16
N SER A 154 -3.76 3.19 7.93
CA SER A 154 -5.20 3.01 8.07
C SER A 154 -5.64 3.00 9.55
N PRO A 155 -6.85 3.49 9.87
CA PRO A 155 -7.42 3.39 11.22
C PRO A 155 -7.44 1.97 11.79
N THR A 156 -7.74 0.97 10.95
CA THR A 156 -7.75 -0.44 11.38
C THR A 156 -6.34 -0.98 11.60
N GLY A 157 -5.38 -0.68 10.72
CA GLY A 157 -4.01 -1.18 10.87
C GLY A 157 -3.16 -0.41 11.89
N GLY A 158 -3.44 0.87 12.16
CA GLY A 158 -2.81 1.58 13.28
C GLY A 158 -3.12 0.95 14.65
N LYS A 159 -4.27 0.26 14.79
CA LYS A 159 -4.62 -0.54 15.98
C LYS A 159 -3.85 -1.87 16.07
N LEU A 160 -3.23 -2.35 14.98
CA LEU A 160 -2.42 -3.58 15.00
C LEU A 160 -1.08 -3.38 15.71
N VAL A 161 -0.47 -2.21 15.51
CA VAL A 161 0.89 -1.89 15.99
C VAL A 161 0.91 -1.13 17.32
N GLY A 162 -0.25 -0.87 17.92
CA GLY A 162 -0.33 -0.09 19.16
C GLY A 162 0.15 1.37 18.99
N THR A 163 0.27 1.88 17.76
CA THR A 163 0.50 3.31 17.47
C THR A 163 -0.83 4.06 17.50
N GLU A 164 -1.65 3.79 18.51
CA GLU A 164 -2.69 4.71 18.89
C GLU A 164 -1.98 5.99 19.31
N ASN A 165 -2.31 7.13 18.69
CA ASN A 165 -1.87 8.41 19.21
C ASN A 165 -2.32 8.48 20.68
N PRO A 166 -1.39 8.54 21.65
CA PRO A 166 -1.75 8.47 23.05
C PRO A 166 -2.65 9.67 23.41
N PRO A 167 -3.59 9.48 24.35
CA PRO A 167 -4.44 10.56 24.80
C PRO A 167 -3.59 11.74 25.30
N GLY A 168 -3.70 12.91 24.65
CA GLY A 168 -3.04 14.15 25.05
C GLY A 168 -2.02 14.76 24.07
N HIS A 169 -1.88 14.27 22.84
CA HIS A 169 -1.15 14.97 21.77
C HIS A 169 -2.11 15.62 20.75
N PRO A 170 -1.76 16.80 20.20
CA PRO A 170 -2.69 17.61 19.41
C PRO A 170 -2.96 16.95 18.05
N GLY A 171 -4.20 16.47 17.83
CA GLY A 171 -4.61 15.93 16.52
C GLY A 171 -5.78 14.93 16.50
N GLY A 172 -6.32 14.49 17.65
CA GLY A 172 -7.44 13.54 17.67
C GLY A 172 -8.81 14.21 17.71
N LEU A 173 -9.60 14.08 16.63
CA LEU A 173 -11.01 14.50 16.56
C LEU A 173 -11.91 13.31 16.96
N ASP A 174 -12.35 13.27 18.22
CA ASP A 174 -13.70 12.85 18.64
C ASP A 174 -13.86 12.68 20.17
N SER A 175 -12.78 12.67 20.95
CA SER A 175 -12.87 12.44 22.40
C SER A 175 -13.25 13.68 23.24
N TYR A 176 -13.48 14.84 22.62
CA TYR A 176 -13.77 16.10 23.35
C TYR A 176 -15.23 16.56 23.35
N GLN A 177 -16.19 15.82 22.77
CA GLN A 177 -17.60 16.24 22.77
C GLN A 177 -18.47 15.66 23.89
N ARG A 178 -17.93 14.86 24.81
CA ARG A 178 -18.69 14.45 26.01
C ARG A 178 -18.07 15.06 27.25
N GLY A 179 -18.47 16.31 27.52
CA GLY A 179 -18.27 16.92 28.83
C GLY A 179 -18.95 16.08 29.93
N PRO A 180 -18.46 16.15 31.18
CA PRO A 180 -19.07 15.41 32.29
C PRO A 180 -20.53 15.85 32.48
N GLU A 181 -21.44 14.88 32.57
CA GLU A 181 -22.77 15.10 33.12
C GLU A 181 -22.67 15.14 34.64
N SER A 182 -22.87 16.35 35.18
CA SER A 182 -23.13 16.74 36.59
C SER A 182 -22.10 16.39 37.66
#